data_AF-A0A6V7LDD5-F1
#
_entry.id   AF-A0A6V7LDD5-F1
#
_cell.length_a   1.000
_cell.length_b   1.000
_cell.length_c   1.000
_cell.angle_alpha   90.00
_cell.angle_beta   90.00
_cell.angle_gamma   90.00
#
_symmetry.space_group_name_H-M   'P 1'
#
loop_
_entity.id
_entity.type
_entity.pdbx_description
1 polymer ?
#
loop_
_entity_poly.entity_id
_entity_poly.type
_entity_poly.pdbx_seq_one_letter_code
_entity_poly.pdbx_strand_id
1 'polypeptide(L)'
;DLAIDYQFTFNLSKKEDRHYRAINFKNSPSKPDVDAEFSIACSVLAKMNITMKKANSPEKPILLGANCTTYKHRFSKADYNFGTEDNVTLTTFYVYVYDFQPPLWIQISFSQYSKLNLQQFFITFST
;
A
#
# COMPACT_ATOMS: atom_id res chain seq x y z
N ASP A 1 10.72 2.74 3.02
CA ASP A 1 9.55 2.05 3.57
C ASP A 1 8.45 3.10 3.67
N LEU A 2 7.21 2.80 3.28
CA LEU A 2 6.12 3.76 3.41
C LEU A 2 5.56 3.72 4.83
N ALA A 3 5.37 4.87 5.47
CA ALA A 3 4.70 4.92 6.77
C ALA A 3 3.21 4.56 6.61
N ILE A 4 2.67 3.78 7.55
CA ILE A 4 1.24 3.43 7.60
C ILE A 4 0.45 4.64 8.07
N ASP A 5 -0.81 4.75 7.61
CA ASP A 5 -1.76 5.83 7.91
C ASP A 5 -1.39 7.18 7.27
N TYR A 6 -0.41 7.17 6.35
CA TYR A 6 -0.03 8.30 5.53
C TYR A 6 -0.30 8.04 4.05
N GLN A 7 -0.61 9.14 3.35
CA GLN A 7 -0.67 9.16 1.90
C GLN A 7 0.57 9.89 1.37
N PHE A 8 1.25 9.25 0.43
CA PHE A 8 2.43 9.80 -0.22
C PHE A 8 2.11 10.14 -1.66
N THR A 9 2.64 11.26 -2.14
CA THR A 9 2.59 11.64 -3.56
C THR A 9 4.01 11.78 -4.07
N PHE A 10 4.38 10.93 -5.03
CA PHE A 10 5.65 10.96 -5.72
C PHE A 10 5.47 11.71 -7.03
N ASN A 11 6.21 12.80 -7.20
CA ASN A 11 6.13 13.63 -8.39
C ASN A 11 7.43 13.51 -9.19
N LEU A 12 7.36 12.86 -10.35
CA LEU A 12 8.47 12.67 -11.29
C LEU A 12 8.27 13.64 -12.46
N SER A 13 8.41 14.94 -12.21
CA SER A 13 8.22 15.99 -13.21
C SER A 13 9.51 16.70 -13.62
N LYS A 14 10.61 16.50 -12.88
CA LYS A 14 11.86 17.20 -13.15
C LYS A 14 12.53 16.63 -14.40
N LYS A 15 13.39 17.44 -15.02
CA LYS A 15 14.11 17.03 -16.23
C LYS A 15 15.02 15.84 -15.95
N GLU A 16 15.65 15.81 -14.77
CA GLU A 16 16.45 14.67 -14.34
C GLU A 16 15.64 13.37 -14.20
N ASP A 17 14.34 13.43 -13.86
CA ASP A 17 13.51 12.24 -13.61
C ASP A 17 13.15 11.47 -14.89
N ARG A 18 13.37 12.06 -16.07
CA ARG A 18 12.92 11.53 -17.38
C ARG A 18 13.48 10.16 -17.74
N HIS A 19 14.48 9.65 -17.04
CA HIS A 19 15.07 8.32 -17.26
C HIS A 19 14.43 7.23 -16.40
N TYR A 20 13.65 7.58 -15.36
CA TYR A 20 12.97 6.58 -14.54
C TYR A 20 11.83 5.90 -15.30
N ARG A 21 11.76 4.57 -15.19
CA ARG A 21 10.76 3.72 -15.85
C ARG A 21 10.02 2.79 -14.88
N ALA A 22 10.50 2.72 -13.64
CA ALA A 22 9.94 1.91 -12.59
C ALA A 22 10.19 2.55 -11.22
N ILE A 23 9.31 2.28 -10.27
CA ILE A 23 9.46 2.63 -8.85
C ILE A 23 8.82 1.54 -8.00
N ASN A 24 9.46 1.23 -6.88
CA ASN A 24 9.05 0.15 -6.00
C ASN A 24 8.70 0.73 -4.63
N PHE A 25 7.58 0.27 -4.08
CA PHE A 25 7.14 0.60 -2.74
C PHE A 25 7.09 -0.66 -1.90
N LYS A 26 7.29 -0.51 -0.60
CA LYS A 26 7.04 -1.56 0.36
C LYS A 26 6.37 -0.99 1.60
N ASN A 27 5.55 -1.81 2.23
CA ASN A 27 4.94 -1.52 3.52
C ASN A 27 4.73 -2.82 4.31
N SER A 28 4.91 -2.73 5.62
CA SER A 28 4.70 -3.86 6.53
C SER A 28 3.69 -3.48 7.60
N PRO A 29 2.42 -3.93 7.49
CA PRO A 29 1.39 -3.62 8.47
C PRO A 29 1.78 -4.06 9.89
N SER A 30 1.72 -3.15 10.84
CA SER A 30 2.20 -3.36 12.21
C SER A 30 1.09 -3.75 13.19
N LYS A 31 -0.18 -3.45 12.89
CA LYS A 31 -1.32 -3.78 13.77
C LYS A 31 -1.89 -5.17 13.40
N PRO A 32 -1.74 -6.22 14.23
CA PRO A 32 -2.22 -7.56 13.92
C PRO A 32 -3.76 -7.64 13.84
N ASP A 33 -4.45 -6.79 14.60
CA ASP A 33 -5.91 -6.85 14.75
C ASP A 33 -6.70 -5.96 13.80
N VAL A 34 -6.04 -5.31 12.83
CA VAL A 34 -6.69 -4.34 11.93
C VAL A 34 -6.35 -4.68 10.48
N ASP A 35 -7.37 -4.75 9.62
CA ASP A 35 -7.18 -4.90 8.17
C ASP A 35 -6.33 -3.73 7.63
N ALA A 36 -5.55 -4.01 6.57
CA ALA A 36 -4.78 -2.97 5.88
C ALA A 36 -5.51 -2.54 4.60
N GLU A 37 -5.84 -1.27 4.51
CA GLU A 37 -6.39 -0.65 3.30
C GLU A 37 -5.25 -0.11 2.46
N PHE A 38 -5.20 -0.52 1.20
CA PHE A 38 -4.23 -0.07 0.22
C PHE A 38 -4.92 0.76 -0.86
N SER A 39 -4.30 1.86 -1.24
CA SER A 39 -4.70 2.60 -2.42
C SER A 39 -3.50 3.09 -3.21
N ILE A 40 -3.67 3.10 -4.53
CA ILE A 40 -2.71 3.69 -5.46
C ILE A 40 -3.44 4.39 -6.60
N ALA A 41 -2.93 5.55 -6.98
CA ALA A 41 -3.35 6.30 -8.14
C ALA A 41 -2.14 6.73 -8.97
N CYS A 42 -2.16 6.47 -10.27
CA CYS A 42 -1.15 6.94 -11.23
C CYS A 42 -1.78 7.98 -12.17
N SER A 43 -1.06 9.06 -12.46
CA SER A 43 -1.55 10.14 -13.33
C SER A 43 -1.52 9.82 -14.82
N VAL A 44 -0.79 8.78 -15.20
CA VAL A 44 -0.62 8.28 -16.57
C VAL A 44 -0.79 6.78 -16.56
N LEU A 45 -1.05 6.20 -17.73
CA LEU A 45 -1.10 4.75 -17.86
C LEU A 45 0.27 4.15 -17.51
N ALA A 46 0.28 3.29 -16.51
CA ALA A 46 1.42 2.50 -16.08
C ALA A 46 0.94 1.09 -15.75
N LYS A 47 1.85 0.14 -15.53
CA LYS A 47 1.54 -1.19 -15.01
C LYS A 47 1.98 -1.32 -13.57
N MET A 48 1.32 -2.22 -12.84
CA MET A 48 1.71 -2.56 -11.49
C MET A 48 1.60 -4.04 -11.17
N ASN A 49 2.50 -4.49 -10.29
CA ASN A 49 2.44 -5.77 -9.62
C ASN A 49 2.35 -5.53 -8.10
N ILE A 50 1.59 -6.38 -7.42
CA ILE A 50 1.52 -6.43 -5.97
C ILE A 50 1.93 -7.83 -5.54
N THR A 51 2.86 -7.92 -4.62
CA THR A 51 3.34 -9.17 -4.06
C THR A 51 3.42 -9.06 -2.54
N MET A 52 3.61 -10.21 -1.89
CA MET A 52 3.80 -10.29 -0.46
C MET A 52 4.92 -11.26 -0.12
N LYS A 53 5.68 -10.92 0.92
CA LYS A 53 6.62 -11.83 1.56
C LYS A 53 6.22 -12.04 3.02
N LYS A 54 6.13 -13.30 3.46
CA LYS A 54 6.12 -13.63 4.88
C LYS A 54 7.54 -13.85 5.38
N ALA A 55 7.83 -13.52 6.64
CA ALA A 55 9.15 -13.56 7.29
C ALA A 55 10.15 -14.58 6.70
N ASN A 56 9.77 -15.86 6.71
CA ASN A 56 10.62 -17.00 6.33
C ASN A 56 10.21 -17.66 5.01
N SER A 57 9.57 -16.90 4.11
CA SER A 57 9.04 -17.42 2.84
C SER A 57 9.53 -16.60 1.65
N PRO A 58 9.58 -17.21 0.45
CA PRO A 58 9.78 -16.45 -0.78
C PRO A 58 8.59 -15.51 -1.02
N GLU A 59 8.87 -14.44 -1.76
CA GLU A 59 7.86 -13.49 -2.22
C GLU A 59 6.84 -14.18 -3.14
N LYS A 60 5.55 -13.91 -2.95
CA LYS A 60 4.45 -14.50 -3.70
C LYS A 60 3.61 -13.41 -4.37
N PRO A 61 3.16 -13.62 -5.63
CA PRO A 61 2.33 -12.66 -6.33
C PRO A 61 0.91 -12.63 -5.75
N ILE A 62 0.35 -11.42 -5.64
CA ILE A 62 -1.07 -11.17 -5.35
C ILE A 62 -1.76 -10.64 -6.61
N LEU A 63 -1.12 -9.71 -7.31
CA LEU A 63 -1.61 -9.11 -8.53
C LEU A 63 -0.43 -8.90 -9.49
N LEU A 64 -0.60 -9.25 -10.77
CA LEU A 64 0.43 -9.10 -11.79
C LEU A 64 -0.14 -8.43 -13.03
N GLY A 65 0.63 -7.50 -13.61
CA GLY A 65 0.35 -6.88 -14.90
C GLY A 65 -0.88 -5.98 -14.94
N ALA A 66 -1.38 -5.53 -13.79
CA ALA A 66 -2.57 -4.68 -13.73
C ALA A 66 -2.24 -3.25 -14.17
N ASN A 67 -3.19 -2.55 -14.77
CA ASN A 67 -3.02 -1.12 -15.07
C ASN A 67 -3.05 -0.32 -13.76
N CYS A 68 -2.01 0.47 -13.51
CA CYS A 68 -2.03 1.48 -12.47
C CYS A 68 -2.81 2.69 -13.00
N THR A 69 -4.10 2.76 -12.67
CA THR A 69 -4.92 3.98 -12.81
C THR A 69 -5.36 4.39 -11.42
N THR A 70 -6.57 4.02 -10.98
CA THR A 70 -7.01 4.13 -9.58
C THR A 70 -7.33 2.72 -9.11
N TYR A 71 -6.61 2.24 -8.10
CA TYR A 71 -6.79 0.91 -7.54
C TYR A 71 -6.83 0.96 -6.02
N LYS A 72 -7.74 0.18 -5.45
CA LYS A 72 -7.89 0.00 -4.01
C LYS A 72 -8.02 -1.47 -3.69
N HIS A 73 -7.44 -1.88 -2.58
CA HIS A 73 -7.54 -3.25 -2.11
C HIS A 73 -7.48 -3.30 -0.59
N ARG A 74 -8.28 -4.19 0.00
CA ARG A 74 -8.25 -4.46 1.44
C ARG A 74 -7.54 -5.78 1.68
N PHE A 75 -6.39 -5.73 2.34
CA PHE A 75 -5.71 -6.91 2.84
C PHE A 75 -6.28 -7.28 4.21
N SER A 76 -6.94 -8.45 4.30
CA SER A 76 -7.53 -8.87 5.57
C SER A 76 -6.45 -9.39 6.53
N LYS A 77 -6.55 -8.99 7.80
CA LYS A 77 -5.69 -9.51 8.86
C LYS A 77 -5.73 -11.03 8.99
N ALA A 78 -6.88 -11.64 8.69
CA ALA A 78 -7.09 -13.09 8.80
C ALA A 78 -6.28 -13.89 7.77
N ASP A 79 -6.08 -13.33 6.57
CA ASP A 79 -5.39 -14.02 5.47
C ASP A 79 -3.86 -13.81 5.53
N TYR A 80 -3.45 -12.67 6.08
CA TYR A 80 -2.10 -12.16 5.90
C TYR A 80 -1.25 -12.08 7.17
N ASN A 81 -1.81 -12.25 8.37
CA ASN A 81 -1.08 -12.29 9.65
C ASN A 81 -0.07 -11.13 9.82
N PHE A 82 -0.58 -9.95 10.15
CA PHE A 82 0.20 -8.73 10.30
C PHE A 82 0.95 -8.67 11.64
N GLY A 83 1.87 -7.70 11.76
CA GLY A 83 2.63 -7.44 12.98
C GLY A 83 4.07 -7.94 12.93
N THR A 84 4.67 -7.97 14.11
CA THR A 84 6.08 -8.32 14.32
C THR A 84 6.16 -9.29 15.49
N GLU A 85 6.91 -10.39 15.32
CA GLU A 85 7.19 -11.38 16.35
C GLU A 85 8.71 -11.52 16.47
N ASP A 86 9.27 -11.45 17.67
CA ASP A 86 10.72 -11.52 17.91
C ASP A 86 11.58 -10.58 17.03
N ASN A 87 11.12 -9.35 16.83
CA ASN A 87 11.71 -8.34 15.92
C ASN A 87 11.71 -8.72 14.43
N VAL A 88 10.97 -9.77 14.05
CA VAL A 88 10.78 -10.19 12.66
C VAL A 88 9.39 -9.78 12.20
N THR A 89 9.35 -8.97 11.15
CA THR A 89 8.10 -8.59 10.49
C THR A 89 7.46 -9.81 9.84
N LEU A 90 6.22 -10.11 10.21
CA LEU A 90 5.52 -11.31 9.77
C LEU A 90 5.13 -11.26 8.30
N THR A 91 4.69 -10.07 7.84
CA THR A 91 4.21 -9.85 6.48
C THR A 91 4.61 -8.47 5.95
N THR A 92 5.16 -8.47 4.74
CA THR A 92 5.52 -7.25 3.98
C THR A 92 4.89 -7.31 2.60
N PHE A 93 4.22 -6.23 2.22
CA PHE A 93 3.70 -6.03 0.86
C PHE A 93 4.70 -5.23 0.03
N TYR A 94 4.83 -5.60 -1.25
CA TYR A 94 5.61 -4.88 -2.24
C TYR A 94 4.71 -4.49 -3.40
N VAL A 95 4.89 -3.27 -3.88
CA VAL A 95 4.17 -2.72 -5.02
C VAL A 95 5.20 -2.23 -6.03
N TYR A 96 5.19 -2.83 -7.21
CA TYR A 96 6.08 -2.47 -8.32
C TYR A 96 5.25 -1.71 -9.33
N VAL A 97 5.60 -0.46 -9.62
CA VAL A 97 4.98 0.33 -10.69
C VAL A 97 6.01 0.49 -11.79
N TYR A 98 5.64 0.17 -13.03
CA TYR A 98 6.56 0.11 -14.17
C TYR A 98 5.85 0.42 -15.49
N ASP A 99 6.60 0.43 -16.59
CA ASP A 99 6.07 0.72 -17.94
C ASP A 99 5.44 2.12 -18.04
N PHE A 100 6.05 3.09 -17.35
CA PHE A 100 5.65 4.49 -17.40
C PHE A 100 6.76 5.37 -17.98
N GLN A 101 6.37 6.53 -18.49
CA GLN A 101 7.26 7.57 -18.97
C GLN A 101 6.95 8.89 -18.25
N PRO A 102 7.89 9.46 -17.49
CA PRO A 102 7.72 10.80 -16.92
C PRO A 102 7.52 11.87 -18.00
N PRO A 103 6.75 12.95 -17.73
CA PRO A 103 6.29 13.37 -16.40
C PRO A 103 5.05 12.63 -15.88
N LEU A 104 5.06 12.27 -14.60
CA LEU A 104 3.90 11.68 -13.92
C LEU A 104 3.92 11.94 -12.41
N TRP A 105 2.78 11.73 -11.77
CA TRP A 105 2.70 11.55 -10.32
C TRP A 105 2.09 10.20 -9.97
N ILE A 106 2.51 9.65 -8.82
CA ILE A 106 1.98 8.44 -8.21
C ILE A 106 1.59 8.76 -6.78
N GLN A 107 0.33 8.56 -6.44
CA GLN A 107 -0.18 8.69 -5.09
C GLN A 107 -0.42 7.30 -4.52
N ILE A 108 0.07 7.02 -3.32
CA ILE A 108 0.00 5.70 -2.72
C ILE A 108 -0.20 5.80 -1.20
N SER A 109 -1.00 4.91 -0.64
CA SER A 109 -1.20 4.81 0.80
C SER A 109 -1.41 3.38 1.27
N PHE A 110 -0.96 3.13 2.49
CA PHE A 110 -1.35 1.98 3.30
C PHE A 110 -1.91 2.54 4.61
N SER A 111 -3.06 2.04 5.05
CA SER A 111 -3.63 2.44 6.33
C SER A 111 -4.20 1.26 7.11
N GLN A 112 -4.17 1.38 8.43
CA GLN A 112 -4.74 0.44 9.38
C GLN A 112 -5.59 1.22 10.38
N TYR A 113 -6.78 1.63 9.94
CA TYR A 113 -7.79 2.23 10.81
C TYR A 113 -8.72 1.14 11.33
N SER A 114 -8.83 1.01 12.65
CA SER A 114 -9.96 0.28 13.25
C SER A 114 -11.24 0.95 12.77
N LYS A 115 -12.18 0.22 12.17
CA LYS A 115 -13.47 0.79 11.78
C LYS A 115 -14.11 1.42 13.01
N LEU A 116 -14.04 2.75 13.12
CA LEU A 116 -14.77 3.48 14.15
C LEU A 116 -16.24 3.17 13.92
N ASN A 117 -16.89 2.58 14.93
CA ASN A 117 -18.33 2.44 14.90
C ASN A 117 -18.93 3.83 15.10
N LEU A 118 -19.24 4.52 13.99
CA LEU A 118 -19.83 5.86 14.00
C LEU A 118 -21.10 5.93 14.88
N GLN A 119 -21.82 4.81 15.05
CA GLN A 119 -22.99 4.73 15.91
C GLN A 119 -22.65 4.95 17.39
N GLN A 120 -21.50 4.45 17.87
CA GLN A 120 -21.03 4.69 19.25
C GLN A 120 -20.54 6.13 19.46
N PHE A 121 -20.06 6.77 18.41
CA PHE A 121 -19.63 8.17 18.46
C PHE A 121 -20.83 9.09 18.78
N PHE A 122 -21.99 8.89 18.12
CA PHE A 122 -23.18 9.71 18.37
C PHE A 122 -23.82 9.52 19.75
N ILE A 123 -23.77 8.31 20.32
CA ILE A 123 -24.36 8.03 21.64
C ILE A 123 -23.66 8.83 22.74
N THR A 124 -22.34 9.02 22.63
CA THR A 124 -21.54 9.73 23.65
C THR A 124 -21.79 11.25 23.66
N PHE A 125 -22.18 11.86 22.54
CA PHE A 125 -22.47 13.30 22.46
C PHE A 125 -23.95 13.65 22.72
N SER A 126 -24.80 12.66 23.02
CA SER A 126 -26.25 12.84 23.18
C SER A 126 -26.73 12.83 24.64
N THR A 127 -25.83 12.84 25.63
CA THR A 127 -26.13 12.81 27.07
C THR A 127 -25.65 14.05 27.80
#